data_AF-A0A960UY89-F1
#
_entry.id   AF-A0A960UY89-F1
#
_cell.length_a   1.000
_cell.length_b   1.000
_cell.length_c   1.000
_cell.angle_alpha   90.00
_cell.angle_beta   90.00
_cell.angle_gamma   90.00
#
_symmetry.space_group_name_H-M   'P 1'
#
loop_
_entity.id
_entity.type
_entity.pdbx_description
1 polymer ?
#
loop_
_entity_poly.entity_id
_entity_poly.type
_entity_poly.pdbx_seq_one_letter_code
_entity_poly.pdbx_strand_id
1 'polypeptide(L)'
;MDPQSVARQALQDGQRLKEYTQGKMIAWNGKVCNGLQDLKRDTESRFQMILQANQHLQTNMARHVPEHEAERSLYFQLRRERDAELYAAWMAYFAWQEASCQGRTAWFSDPVAEQKEHWRRRMEGLEKSVLSMRLALFRFLSRLTLEERKTVLYNR
;
A
#
# COMPACT_ATOMS: atom_id res chain seq x y z
N MET A 1 -9.82 1.95 -24.19
CA MET A 1 -8.96 0.89 -23.60
C MET A 1 -9.87 -0.29 -23.29
N ASP A 2 -9.47 -1.50 -23.68
CA ASP A 2 -10.26 -2.71 -23.43
C ASP A 2 -10.29 -3.05 -21.92
N PRO A 3 -11.45 -3.37 -21.33
CA PRO A 3 -11.57 -3.74 -19.91
C PRO A 3 -10.66 -4.90 -19.48
N GLN A 4 -10.39 -5.88 -20.35
CA GLN A 4 -9.51 -7.01 -20.00
C GLN A 4 -8.04 -6.57 -19.93
N SER A 5 -7.62 -5.61 -20.76
CA SER A 5 -6.30 -4.99 -20.65
C SER A 5 -6.11 -4.25 -19.32
N VAL A 6 -7.14 -3.55 -18.85
CA VAL A 6 -7.10 -2.82 -17.57
C VAL A 6 -7.01 -3.78 -16.40
N ALA A 7 -7.82 -4.83 -16.39
CA ALA A 7 -7.79 -5.84 -15.34
C ALA A 7 -6.41 -6.52 -15.25
N ARG A 8 -5.80 -6.86 -16.40
CA ARG A 8 -4.43 -7.39 -16.45
C ARG A 8 -3.40 -6.41 -15.91
N GLN A 9 -3.49 -5.13 -16.28
CA GLN A 9 -2.57 -4.12 -15.76
C GLN A 9 -2.73 -3.92 -14.24
N ALA A 10 -3.96 -3.92 -13.74
CA ALA A 10 -4.24 -3.77 -12.32
C ALA A 10 -3.70 -4.96 -11.50
N LEU A 11 -3.80 -6.18 -12.02
CA LEU A 11 -3.18 -7.38 -11.43
C LEU A 11 -1.65 -7.26 -11.40
N GLN A 12 -1.04 -6.88 -12.53
CA GLN A 12 0.41 -6.69 -12.62
C GLN A 12 0.91 -5.62 -11.64
N ASP A 13 0.17 -4.53 -11.47
CA ASP A 13 0.52 -3.47 -10.51
C ASP A 13 0.45 -3.96 -9.06
N GLY A 14 -0.57 -4.76 -8.71
CA GLY A 14 -0.68 -5.40 -7.41
C GLY A 14 0.52 -6.31 -7.13
N GLN A 15 0.86 -7.17 -8.08
CA GLN A 15 2.00 -8.07 -8.00
C GLN A 15 3.32 -7.30 -7.87
N ARG A 16 3.54 -6.28 -8.70
CA ARG A 16 4.77 -5.45 -8.65
C ARG A 16 4.93 -4.75 -7.31
N LEU A 17 3.86 -4.19 -6.74
CA LEU A 17 3.96 -3.52 -5.43
C LEU A 17 4.31 -4.53 -4.33
N LYS A 18 3.67 -5.70 -4.34
CA LYS A 18 3.95 -6.79 -3.41
C LYS A 18 5.40 -7.25 -3.52
N GLU A 19 5.86 -7.60 -4.72
CA GLU A 19 7.23 -8.07 -4.98
C GLU A 19 8.28 -7.04 -4.58
N TYR A 20 8.08 -5.77 -4.94
CA TYR A 20 8.99 -4.69 -4.55
C TYR A 20 9.07 -4.55 -3.02
N THR A 21 7.91 -4.50 -2.36
CA THR A 21 7.82 -4.32 -0.91
C THR A 21 8.43 -5.50 -0.17
N GLN A 22 8.08 -6.72 -0.57
CA GLN A 22 8.63 -7.96 -0.04
C GLN A 22 10.14 -8.06 -0.29
N GLY A 23 10.61 -7.69 -1.47
CA GLY A 23 12.03 -7.70 -1.82
C GLY A 23 12.85 -6.77 -0.92
N LYS A 24 12.34 -5.57 -0.62
CA LYS A 24 12.97 -4.64 0.33
C LYS A 24 13.04 -5.22 1.74
N MET A 25 11.93 -5.76 2.23
CA MET A 25 11.86 -6.38 3.56
C MET A 25 12.81 -7.58 3.70
N ILE A 26 12.86 -8.46 2.69
CA ILE A 26 13.74 -9.63 2.68
C ILE A 26 15.22 -9.21 2.63
N ALA A 27 15.58 -8.18 1.84
CA ALA A 27 16.95 -7.70 1.75
C ALA A 27 17.52 -7.21 3.10
N TRP A 28 16.63 -6.78 3.98
CA TRP A 28 16.92 -6.27 5.33
C TRP A 28 16.78 -7.33 6.43
N ASN A 29 16.27 -8.51 6.12
CA ASN A 29 16.08 -9.59 7.10
C ASN A 29 17.38 -9.92 7.85
N GLY A 30 17.34 -9.87 9.18
CA GLY A 30 18.49 -10.13 10.07
C GLY A 30 19.56 -9.04 10.08
N LYS A 31 19.43 -7.99 9.27
CA LYS A 31 20.39 -6.86 9.20
C LYS A 31 19.93 -5.62 9.96
N VAL A 32 18.70 -5.62 10.45
CA VAL A 32 18.05 -4.44 11.06
C VAL A 32 18.06 -4.43 12.58
N CYS A 33 18.58 -5.47 13.25
CA CYS A 33 18.44 -5.61 14.71
C CYS A 33 18.94 -4.40 15.52
N ASN A 34 20.09 -3.83 15.16
CA ASN A 34 20.67 -2.69 15.89
C ASN A 34 19.94 -1.35 15.64
N GLY A 35 19.16 -1.23 14.56
CA GLY A 35 18.48 0.00 14.15
C GLY A 35 16.98 -0.17 13.94
N LEU A 36 16.39 -1.25 14.45
CA LEU A 36 15.01 -1.62 14.15
C LEU A 36 14.00 -0.56 14.59
N GLN A 37 14.21 0.03 15.76
CA GLN A 37 13.33 1.06 16.30
C GLN A 37 13.41 2.38 15.51
N ASP A 38 14.61 2.77 15.07
CA ASP A 38 14.78 3.95 14.23
C ASP A 38 14.17 3.73 12.85
N LEU A 39 14.39 2.56 12.24
CA LEU A 39 13.78 2.19 10.97
C LEU A 39 12.24 2.17 11.05
N LYS A 40 11.68 1.69 12.17
CA LYS A 40 10.25 1.71 12.43
C LYS A 40 9.72 3.15 12.47
N ARG A 41 10.38 4.03 13.23
CA ARG A 41 10.01 5.45 13.36
C ARG A 41 10.09 6.18 12.02
N ASP A 42 11.15 5.95 11.25
CA ASP A 42 11.32 6.52 9.91
C ASP A 42 10.21 6.05 8.96
N THR A 43 9.84 4.78 9.05
CA THR A 43 8.75 4.20 8.25
C THR A 43 7.42 4.84 8.63
N GLU A 44 7.09 4.95 9.92
CA GLU A 44 5.89 5.64 10.42
C GLU A 44 5.84 7.10 9.93
N SER A 45 6.96 7.83 10.00
CA SER A 45 7.08 9.19 9.47
C SER A 45 6.80 9.28 7.97
N ARG A 46 7.32 8.34 7.18
CA ARG A 46 7.04 8.26 5.74
C ARG A 46 5.57 8.01 5.44
N PHE A 47 4.89 7.18 6.23
CA PHE A 47 3.45 7.00 6.08
C PHE A 47 2.66 8.26 6.43
N GLN A 48 3.08 9.03 7.43
CA GLN A 48 2.46 10.34 7.72
C GLN A 48 2.58 11.30 6.52
N MET A 49 3.74 11.36 5.87
CA MET A 49 3.92 12.16 4.65
C MET A 49 3.01 11.67 3.51
N ILE A 50 2.84 10.35 3.34
CA ILE A 50 1.93 9.77 2.34
C ILE A 50 0.48 10.17 2.65
N LEU A 51 0.05 10.11 3.90
CA LEU A 51 -1.30 10.51 4.32
C LEU A 51 -1.57 11.98 3.99
N GLN A 52 -0.64 12.88 4.30
CA GLN A 52 -0.74 14.30 3.98
C GLN A 52 -0.79 14.54 2.46
N ALA A 53 0.10 13.89 1.71
CA ALA A 53 0.12 13.99 0.24
C ALA A 53 -1.19 13.51 -0.39
N ASN A 54 -1.79 12.44 0.16
CA ASN A 54 -3.08 11.94 -0.30
C ASN A 54 -4.24 12.89 0.02
N GLN A 55 -4.23 13.53 1.19
CA GLN A 55 -5.22 14.55 1.53
C GLN A 55 -5.15 15.73 0.56
N HIS A 56 -3.94 16.23 0.29
CA HIS A 56 -3.74 17.28 -0.71
C HIS A 56 -4.21 16.86 -2.10
N LEU A 57 -3.91 15.63 -2.53
CA LEU A 57 -4.39 15.10 -3.79
C LEU A 57 -5.93 15.02 -3.83
N GLN A 58 -6.56 14.60 -2.73
CA GLN A 58 -8.02 14.54 -2.62
C GLN A 58 -8.67 15.91 -2.76
N THR A 59 -8.14 16.91 -2.06
CA THR A 59 -8.62 18.29 -2.16
C THR A 59 -8.42 18.86 -3.57
N ASN A 60 -7.24 18.63 -4.17
CA ASN A 60 -6.94 19.11 -5.52
C ASN A 60 -7.85 18.47 -6.57
N MET A 61 -8.06 17.16 -6.51
CA MET A 61 -8.96 16.47 -7.43
C MET A 61 -10.41 16.93 -7.26
N ALA A 62 -10.88 17.17 -6.02
CA ALA A 62 -12.22 17.69 -5.79
C ALA A 62 -12.43 19.11 -6.36
N ARG A 63 -11.37 19.94 -6.38
CA ARG A 63 -11.42 21.29 -6.94
C ARG A 63 -11.52 21.31 -8.47
N HIS A 64 -10.77 20.44 -9.14
CA HIS A 64 -10.68 20.44 -10.62
C HIS A 64 -11.70 19.52 -11.29
N VAL A 65 -12.15 18.50 -10.58
CA VAL A 65 -13.16 17.54 -11.04
C VAL A 65 -14.21 17.44 -9.94
N PRO A 66 -15.08 18.46 -9.78
CA PRO A 66 -16.10 18.47 -8.73
C PRO A 66 -17.18 17.41 -8.99
N GLU A 67 -17.47 17.16 -10.26
CA GLU A 67 -18.38 16.12 -10.73
C GLU A 67 -17.84 14.70 -10.41
N HIS A 68 -18.71 13.69 -10.39
CA HIS A 68 -18.35 12.30 -10.04
C HIS A 68 -17.79 12.10 -8.62
N GLU A 69 -18.38 12.78 -7.63
CA GLU A 69 -17.99 12.67 -6.23
C GLU A 69 -17.99 11.22 -5.72
N ALA A 70 -18.97 10.40 -6.13
CA ALA A 70 -19.06 9.00 -5.70
C ALA A 70 -17.84 8.19 -6.14
N GLU A 71 -17.44 8.30 -7.42
CA GLU A 71 -16.25 7.63 -7.95
C GLU A 71 -14.95 8.16 -7.32
N ARG A 72 -14.85 9.48 -7.11
CA ARG A 72 -13.70 10.11 -6.46
C ARG A 72 -13.56 9.63 -5.02
N SER A 73 -14.64 9.64 -4.25
CA SER A 73 -14.68 9.19 -2.86
C SER A 73 -14.33 7.70 -2.73
N LEU A 74 -14.85 6.86 -3.63
CA LEU A 74 -14.48 5.44 -3.69
C LEU A 74 -12.99 5.25 -3.96
N TYR A 75 -12.43 5.97 -4.94
CA TYR A 75 -11.00 5.90 -5.23
C TYR A 75 -10.14 6.27 -4.01
N PHE A 76 -10.44 7.36 -3.32
CA PHE A 76 -9.69 7.78 -2.14
C PHE A 76 -9.94 6.90 -0.91
N GLN A 77 -11.11 6.29 -0.78
CA GLN A 77 -11.34 5.26 0.22
C GLN A 77 -10.40 4.06 -0.02
N LEU A 78 -10.42 3.49 -1.22
CA LEU A 78 -9.59 2.32 -1.55
C LEU A 78 -8.09 2.64 -1.52
N ARG A 79 -7.70 3.87 -1.84
CA ARG A 79 -6.31 4.33 -1.68
C ARG A 79 -5.88 4.35 -0.21
N ARG A 80 -6.74 4.82 0.70
CA ARG A 80 -6.49 4.77 2.15
C ARG A 80 -6.40 3.34 2.65
N GLU A 81 -7.29 2.45 2.19
CA GLU A 81 -7.24 1.02 2.54
C GLU A 81 -5.93 0.38 2.08
N ARG A 82 -5.49 0.66 0.85
CA ARG A 82 -4.19 0.20 0.32
C ARG A 82 -3.02 0.69 1.18
N ASP A 83 -3.01 1.96 1.55
CA ASP A 83 -1.93 2.54 2.37
C ASP A 83 -1.94 1.96 3.79
N ALA A 84 -3.11 1.68 4.35
CA ALA A 84 -3.26 1.00 5.64
C ALA A 84 -2.75 -0.46 5.60
N GLU A 85 -3.04 -1.21 4.53
CA GLU A 85 -2.49 -2.57 4.35
C GLU A 85 -0.97 -2.54 4.16
N LEU A 86 -0.44 -1.57 3.40
CA LEU A 86 1.00 -1.41 3.24
C LEU A 86 1.67 -1.08 4.58
N TYR A 87 1.06 -0.20 5.38
CA TYR A 87 1.52 0.10 6.74
C TYR A 87 1.49 -1.14 7.64
N ALA A 88 0.38 -1.88 7.63
CA ALA A 88 0.23 -3.09 8.42
C ALA A 88 1.26 -4.17 8.04
N ALA A 89 1.59 -4.30 6.75
CA ALA A 89 2.64 -5.19 6.28
C ALA A 89 4.02 -4.78 6.81
N TRP A 90 4.35 -3.49 6.83
CA TRP A 90 5.59 -2.99 7.44
C TRP A 90 5.63 -3.22 8.95
N MET A 91 4.53 -2.97 9.67
CA MET A 91 4.47 -3.21 11.11
C MET A 91 4.59 -4.72 11.44
N ALA A 92 3.97 -5.58 10.64
CA ALA A 92 4.10 -7.04 10.78
C ALA A 92 5.54 -7.50 10.48
N TYR A 93 6.20 -6.91 9.48
CA TYR A 93 7.62 -7.15 9.23
C TYR A 93 8.49 -6.74 10.43
N PHE A 94 8.26 -5.56 11.02
CA PHE A 94 9.02 -5.14 12.20
C PHE A 94 8.78 -6.04 13.41
N ALA A 95 7.55 -6.49 13.65
CA ALA A 95 7.24 -7.45 14.70
C ALA A 95 7.97 -8.80 14.49
N TRP A 96 8.02 -9.27 13.23
CA TRP A 96 8.79 -10.47 12.88
C TRP A 96 10.29 -10.28 13.10
N GLN A 97 10.86 -9.15 12.68
CA GLN A 97 12.27 -8.85 12.93
C GLN A 97 12.57 -8.71 14.41
N GLU A 98 11.70 -8.08 15.19
CA GLU A 98 11.87 -7.96 16.64
C GLU A 98 11.90 -9.32 17.33
N ALA A 99 10.96 -10.21 16.99
CA ALA A 99 10.94 -11.58 17.50
C ALA A 99 12.22 -12.35 17.13
N SER A 100 12.70 -12.15 15.89
CA SER A 100 13.93 -12.78 15.39
C SER A 100 15.18 -12.27 16.12
N CYS A 101 15.31 -10.94 16.28
CA CYS A 101 16.46 -10.30 16.91
C CYS A 101 16.56 -10.58 18.41
N GLN A 102 15.42 -10.75 19.09
CA GLN A 102 15.36 -11.09 20.52
C GLN A 102 15.49 -12.60 20.78
N GLY A 103 15.55 -13.44 19.74
CA GLY A 103 15.64 -14.89 19.88
C GLY A 103 14.47 -15.50 20.64
N ARG A 104 13.24 -14.98 20.44
CA ARG A 104 12.07 -15.46 21.19
C ARG A 104 11.78 -16.92 20.86
N THR A 105 11.84 -17.78 21.87
CA THR A 105 11.47 -19.21 21.78
C THR A 105 10.34 -19.52 22.76
N ALA A 106 9.33 -20.28 22.33
CA ALA A 106 8.30 -20.81 23.21
C ALA A 106 8.27 -22.35 23.13
N TRP A 107 7.78 -23.00 24.19
CA TRP A 107 7.74 -24.47 24.24
C TRP A 107 6.69 -25.10 23.33
N PHE A 108 5.63 -24.36 22.99
CA PHE A 108 4.48 -24.85 22.20
C PHE A 108 4.25 -24.08 20.91
N SER A 109 5.04 -23.03 20.64
CA SER A 109 4.97 -22.27 19.40
C SER A 109 6.35 -21.74 19.00
N ASP A 110 6.48 -21.40 17.73
CA ASP A 110 7.60 -20.61 17.21
C ASP A 110 7.10 -19.18 16.95
N PRO A 111 7.31 -18.24 17.89
CA PRO A 111 6.86 -16.87 17.74
C PRO A 111 7.43 -16.19 16.49
N VAL A 112 8.62 -16.60 16.03
CA VAL A 112 9.24 -16.06 14.83
C VAL A 112 8.48 -16.53 13.59
N ALA A 113 8.14 -17.82 13.52
CA ALA A 113 7.36 -18.38 12.43
C ALA A 113 5.93 -17.80 12.39
N GLU A 114 5.28 -17.63 13.54
CA GLU A 114 3.95 -17.02 13.63
C GLU A 114 3.93 -15.58 13.11
N GLN A 115 4.91 -14.76 13.51
CA GLN A 115 5.00 -13.38 13.03
C GLN A 115 5.34 -13.31 11.54
N LYS A 116 6.18 -14.24 11.05
CA LYS A 116 6.47 -14.36 9.62
C LYS A 116 5.23 -14.71 8.81
N GLU A 117 4.40 -15.61 9.32
CA GLU A 117 3.14 -15.99 8.68
C GLU A 117 2.12 -14.84 8.71
N HIS A 118 2.03 -14.11 9.82
CA HIS A 118 1.21 -12.91 9.91
C HIS A 118 1.65 -11.85 8.87
N TRP A 119 2.96 -11.63 8.73
CA TRP A 119 3.50 -10.76 7.68
C TRP A 119 3.13 -11.23 6.27
N ARG A 120 3.23 -12.53 5.97
CA ARG A 120 2.83 -13.09 4.66
C ARG A 120 1.37 -12.80 4.32
N ARG A 121 0.45 -13.00 5.28
CA ARG A 121 -0.98 -12.69 5.08
C ARG A 121 -1.23 -11.22 4.79
N ARG A 122 -0.49 -10.31 5.43
CA ARG A 122 -0.56 -8.86 5.13
C ARG A 122 -0.10 -8.54 3.71
N MET A 123 0.93 -9.21 3.22
CA MET A 123 1.39 -9.04 1.83
C MET A 123 0.34 -9.47 0.80
N GLU A 124 -0.48 -10.49 1.10
CA GLU A 124 -1.60 -10.89 0.25
C GLU A 124 -2.76 -9.88 0.29
N GLY A 125 -3.05 -9.29 1.47
CA GLY A 125 -4.01 -8.21 1.62
C GLY A 125 -3.63 -6.96 0.80
N LEU A 126 -2.34 -6.61 0.80
CA LEU A 126 -1.79 -5.51 0.02
C LEU A 126 -2.06 -5.68 -1.49
N GLU A 127 -1.81 -6.88 -2.04
CA GLU A 127 -2.04 -7.15 -3.46
C GLU A 127 -3.50 -6.92 -3.86
N LYS A 128 -4.45 -7.41 -3.05
CA LYS A 128 -5.89 -7.23 -3.27
C LYS A 128 -6.32 -5.76 -3.16
N SER A 129 -5.80 -5.03 -2.18
CA SER A 129 -6.14 -3.62 -2.00
C SER A 129 -5.64 -2.74 -3.15
N VAL A 130 -4.45 -3.02 -3.69
CA VAL A 130 -3.93 -2.34 -4.90
C VAL A 130 -4.81 -2.61 -6.11
N LEU A 131 -5.20 -3.86 -6.32
CA LEU A 131 -6.10 -4.24 -7.41
C LEU A 131 -7.41 -3.44 -7.35
N SER A 132 -8.08 -3.45 -6.20
CA SER A 132 -9.33 -2.71 -5.98
C SER A 132 -9.16 -1.21 -6.25
N MET A 133 -8.11 -0.60 -5.69
CA MET A 133 -7.81 0.82 -5.91
C MET A 133 -7.57 1.14 -7.40
N ARG A 134 -6.83 0.29 -8.13
CA ARG A 134 -6.55 0.49 -9.56
C ARG A 134 -7.79 0.37 -10.42
N LEU A 135 -8.66 -0.60 -10.14
CA LEU A 135 -9.94 -0.74 -10.83
C LEU A 135 -10.85 0.46 -10.57
N ALA A 136 -10.90 0.97 -9.34
CA ALA A 136 -11.66 2.17 -9.01
C ALA A 136 -11.10 3.43 -9.71
N LEU A 137 -9.77 3.59 -9.76
CA LEU A 137 -9.14 4.69 -10.51
C LEU A 137 -9.52 4.62 -11.99
N PHE A 138 -9.47 3.44 -12.60
CA PHE A 138 -9.87 3.28 -14.00
C PHE A 138 -11.34 3.64 -14.22
N ARG A 139 -12.23 3.13 -13.36
CA ARG A 139 -13.66 3.47 -13.40
C ARG A 139 -13.89 4.98 -13.27
N PHE A 140 -13.12 5.65 -12.41
CA PHE A 140 -13.20 7.09 -12.27
C PHE A 140 -12.72 7.81 -13.54
N LEU A 141 -11.52 7.48 -14.03
CA LEU A 141 -10.94 8.10 -15.23
C LEU A 141 -11.80 7.90 -16.49
N SER A 142 -12.53 6.79 -16.60
CA SER A 142 -13.40 6.53 -17.75
C SER A 142 -14.64 7.44 -17.81
N ARG A 143 -15.03 8.06 -16.69
CA ARG A 143 -16.13 9.04 -16.63
C ARG A 143 -15.69 10.44 -17.08
N LEU A 144 -14.40 10.73 -17.00
CA LEU A 144 -13.85 12.05 -17.21
C LEU A 144 -13.62 12.37 -18.68
N THR A 145 -13.68 13.66 -19.02
CA THR A 145 -13.19 14.20 -20.29
C THR A 145 -11.66 14.05 -20.41
N LEU A 146 -11.12 14.25 -21.60
CA LEU A 146 -9.68 14.14 -21.82
C LEU A 146 -8.89 15.15 -20.96
N GLU A 147 -9.36 16.39 -20.86
CA GLU A 147 -8.67 17.44 -20.09
C GLU A 147 -8.71 17.15 -18.59
N GLU A 148 -9.85 16.73 -18.05
CA GLU A 148 -9.95 16.30 -16.65
C GLU A 148 -9.05 15.10 -16.33
N ARG A 149 -8.95 14.11 -17.23
CA ARG A 149 -8.01 12.99 -17.07
C ARG A 149 -6.57 13.48 -17.03
N LYS A 150 -6.19 14.43 -17.87
CA LYS A 150 -4.83 15.01 -17.86
C LYS A 150 -4.58 15.70 -16.53
N THR A 151 -5.52 16.51 -16.04
CA THR A 151 -5.41 17.17 -14.73
C THR A 151 -5.22 16.14 -13.61
N VAL A 152 -6.04 15.09 -13.57
CA VAL A 152 -5.94 14.03 -12.55
C VAL A 152 -4.63 13.25 -12.65
N LEU A 153 -4.16 12.90 -13.85
CA LEU A 153 -2.97 12.08 -14.04
C LEU A 153 -1.66 12.86 -13.88
N TYR A 154 -1.64 14.13 -14.27
CA TYR A 154 -0.45 14.97 -14.19
C TYR A 154 -0.40 15.84 -12.94
N ASN A 155 -1.46 15.85 -12.11
CA ASN A 155 -1.62 16.81 -11.02
C ASN A 155 -1.40 18.25 -11.49
N ARG A 156 -1.97 18.61 -12.65
CA ARG A 156 -1.84 19.91 -13.31
C ARG A 156 -3.18 20.60 -13.47
#